data_AF-A0A355TSC7-F1
#
_entry.id   AF-A0A355TSC7-F1
#
_cell.length_a   1.000
_cell.length_b   1.000
_cell.length_c   1.000
_cell.angle_alpha   90.00
_cell.angle_beta   90.00
_cell.angle_gamma   90.00
#
_symmetry.space_group_name_H-M   'P 1'
#
loop_
_entity.id
_entity.type
_entity.pdbx_description
1 polymer ?
#
loop_
_entity_poly.entity_id
_entity_poly.type
_entity_poly.pdbx_seq_one_letter_code
_entity_poly.pdbx_strand_id
1 'polypeptide(L)'
;MDYVLYPLVMARDGRKLGEFPLGTVSFDNEEGVKVDCPDVGLNRRLTEFFNAPRRVRRKLGSVDTVLTYTWEELEPGTEEYFQESISRLHCLGFVPKLFTA
;
A
#
# COMPACT_ATOMS: atom_id res chain seq x y z
N MET A 1 -2.08 6.71 10.54
CA MET A 1 -1.54 7.41 9.33
C MET A 1 -2.51 7.17 8.21
N ASP A 2 -2.97 8.24 7.54
CA ASP A 2 -4.14 8.16 6.66
C ASP A 2 -3.76 8.43 5.21
N TYR A 3 -4.23 7.56 4.32
CA TYR A 3 -3.97 7.61 2.88
C TYR A 3 -5.27 7.69 2.11
N VAL A 4 -5.33 8.59 1.13
CA VAL A 4 -6.49 8.73 0.24
C VAL A 4 -6.27 7.91 -1.02
N LEU A 5 -7.27 7.13 -1.39
CA LEU A 5 -7.30 6.33 -2.61
C LEU A 5 -7.98 7.12 -3.73
N TYR A 6 -7.41 7.06 -4.92
CA TYR A 6 -7.94 7.71 -6.11
C TYR A 6 -8.10 6.69 -7.25
N PRO A 7 -9.09 6.85 -8.13
CA PRO A 7 -9.24 5.98 -9.28
C PRO A 7 -8.17 6.30 -10.32
N LEU A 8 -7.80 5.29 -11.11
CA LEU A 8 -6.97 5.49 -12.29
C LEU A 8 -7.87 5.68 -13.51
N VAL A 9 -7.81 6.86 -14.11
CA VAL A 9 -8.56 7.22 -15.32
C VAL A 9 -7.62 7.19 -16.52
N MET A 10 -8.10 6.66 -17.65
CA MET A 10 -7.34 6.68 -18.91
C MET A 10 -7.24 8.12 -19.43
N ALA A 11 -6.02 8.52 -19.77
CA ALA A 11 -5.68 9.80 -20.36
C ALA A 11 -4.87 9.59 -21.65
N ARG A 12 -4.69 10.66 -22.43
CA ARG A 12 -3.93 10.62 -23.69
C ARG A 12 -2.50 10.06 -23.51
N ASP A 13 -1.87 10.35 -22.38
CA ASP A 13 -0.49 9.96 -22.08
C ASP A 13 -0.38 8.75 -21.13
N GLY A 14 -1.45 7.96 -20.98
CA GLY A 14 -1.47 6.77 -20.10
C GLY A 14 -2.58 6.82 -19.06
N ARG A 15 -2.25 6.61 -17.78
CA ARG A 15 -3.23 6.66 -16.67
C ARG A 15 -2.94 7.86 -15.79
N LYS A 16 -4.00 8.55 -15.35
CA LYS A 16 -3.93 9.67 -14.40
C LYS A 16 -4.83 9.39 -13.21
N LEU A 17 -4.51 10.00 -12.07
CA LEU A 17 -5.40 10.01 -10.92
C LEU A 17 -6.69 10.76 -11.29
N GLY A 18 -7.83 10.18 -10.96
CA GLY A 18 -9.12 10.87 -11.04
C GLY A 18 -9.22 11.96 -9.97
N GLU A 19 -10.14 12.89 -10.20
CA GLU A 19 -10.36 14.05 -9.32
C GLU A 19 -11.01 13.66 -7.99
N PHE A 20 -11.89 12.67 -8.02
CA PHE A 20 -12.68 12.27 -6.86
C PHE A 20 -12.04 11.08 -6.13
N PRO A 21 -11.87 11.15 -4.79
CA PRO A 21 -11.33 10.05 -4.02
C PRO A 21 -12.32 8.87 -3.97
N LEU A 22 -11.77 7.65 -3.97
CA LEU A 22 -12.52 6.41 -3.78
C LEU A 22 -12.75 6.06 -2.31
N GLY A 23 -11.94 6.64 -1.42
CA GLY A 23 -12.00 6.37 0.01
C GLY A 23 -10.66 6.61 0.68
N THR A 24 -10.56 6.18 1.93
CA THR A 24 -9.37 6.32 2.75
C THR A 24 -8.94 4.98 3.35
N VAL A 25 -7.66 4.84 3.58
CA VAL A 25 -7.09 3.73 4.33
C VAL A 25 -6.20 4.30 5.43
N SER A 26 -6.42 3.82 6.64
CA SER A 26 -5.63 4.21 7.81
C SER A 26 -5.11 2.97 8.53
N PHE A 27 -4.05 3.16 9.32
CA PHE A 27 -3.53 2.14 10.21
C PHE A 27 -3.50 2.67 11.64
N ASP A 28 -4.04 1.84 12.53
CA ASP A 28 -4.06 1.99 13.97
C ASP A 28 -3.33 0.79 14.62
N ASN A 29 -2.53 1.02 15.65
CA ASN A 29 -1.77 -0.04 16.31
C ASN A 29 -2.66 -1.00 17.11
N GLU A 30 -3.84 -0.55 17.54
CA GLU A 30 -4.79 -1.34 18.34
C GLU A 30 -5.83 -2.02 17.44
N GLU A 31 -6.37 -1.31 16.44
CA GLU A 31 -7.44 -1.82 15.57
C GLU A 31 -6.94 -2.37 14.22
N GLY A 32 -5.67 -2.15 13.87
CA GLY A 32 -5.07 -2.59 12.62
C GLY A 32 -5.43 -1.70 11.43
N VAL A 33 -5.57 -2.31 10.25
CA VAL A 33 -5.88 -1.57 9.00
C VAL A 33 -7.37 -1.26 8.93
N LYS A 34 -7.71 0.02 8.81
CA LYS A 34 -9.07 0.51 8.62
C LYS A 34 -9.26 1.04 7.20
N VAL A 35 -10.19 0.43 6.47
CA VAL A 35 -10.57 0.81 5.10
C VAL A 35 -11.94 1.48 5.14
N ASP A 36 -12.01 2.74 4.69
CA ASP A 36 -13.25 3.48 4.54
C ASP A 36 -13.47 3.83 3.06
N CYS A 37 -14.27 3.00 2.39
CA CYS A 37 -14.65 3.17 1.00
C CYS A 37 -16.19 3.07 0.88
N PRO A 38 -16.86 4.07 0.27
CA PRO A 38 -18.31 4.01 0.02
C PRO A 38 -18.73 2.86 -0.91
N ASP A 39 -17.86 2.48 -1.86
CA ASP A 39 -18.09 1.35 -2.74
C ASP A 39 -17.82 0.03 -2.00
N VAL A 40 -18.88 -0.75 -1.77
CA VAL A 40 -18.83 -2.03 -1.04
C VAL A 40 -17.95 -3.07 -1.75
N GLY A 41 -17.95 -3.10 -3.07
CA GLY A 41 -17.15 -4.04 -3.85
C GLY A 41 -15.66 -3.71 -3.77
N LEU A 42 -15.31 -2.42 -3.82
CA LEU A 42 -13.95 -1.93 -3.62
C LEU A 42 -13.50 -2.18 -2.18
N ASN A 43 -14.33 -1.86 -1.19
CA ASN A 43 -14.03 -2.07 0.21
C ASN A 43 -13.69 -3.54 0.49
N ARG A 44 -14.50 -4.48 -0.02
CA ARG A 44 -14.23 -5.91 0.10
C ARG A 44 -12.88 -6.30 -0.50
N ARG A 45 -12.56 -5.83 -1.72
CA ARG A 45 -11.30 -6.12 -2.40
C ARG A 45 -10.09 -5.53 -1.67
N LEU A 46 -10.22 -4.33 -1.12
CA LEU A 46 -9.16 -3.71 -0.32
C LEU A 46 -8.96 -4.47 0.99
N THR A 47 -10.04 -4.87 1.65
CA THR A 47 -9.98 -5.70 2.85
C THR A 47 -9.28 -7.03 2.57
N GLU A 48 -9.61 -7.71 1.46
CA GLU A 48 -8.90 -8.92 1.01
C GLU A 48 -7.42 -8.63 0.75
N PHE A 49 -7.10 -7.50 0.10
CA PHE A 49 -5.74 -7.08 -0.19
C PHE A 49 -4.90 -6.83 1.07
N PHE A 50 -5.48 -6.24 2.12
CA PHE A 50 -4.79 -5.95 3.38
C PHE A 50 -4.76 -7.13 4.37
N ASN A 51 -5.41 -8.25 4.04
CA ASN A 51 -5.37 -9.49 4.83
C ASN A 51 -4.53 -10.59 4.18
N ALA A 52 -3.93 -10.34 3.02
CA ALA A 52 -3.07 -11.30 2.34
C ALA A 52 -1.59 -11.10 2.75
N PRO A 53 -0.84 -12.16 3.10
CA PRO A 53 0.58 -12.06 3.44
C PRO A 53 1.40 -11.53 2.26
N ARG A 54 2.51 -10.84 2.56
CA ARG A 54 3.34 -10.18 1.54
C ARG A 54 4.77 -10.64 1.59
N ARG A 55 5.24 -11.14 0.45
CA ARG A 55 6.67 -11.41 0.25
C ARG A 55 7.41 -10.11 -0.10
N VAL A 56 8.38 -9.74 0.73
CA VAL A 56 9.25 -8.57 0.57
C VAL A 56 10.70 -9.00 0.43
N ARG A 57 11.50 -8.20 -0.29
CA ARG A 57 12.95 -8.42 -0.37
C ARG A 57 13.65 -7.66 0.74
N ARG A 58 14.40 -8.36 1.57
CA ARG A 58 15.30 -7.76 2.55
C ARG A 58 16.74 -7.87 2.10
N LYS A 59 17.50 -6.81 2.34
CA LYS A 59 18.96 -6.84 2.21
C LYS A 59 19.51 -7.69 3.34
N LEU A 60 20.42 -8.59 2.99
CA LEU A 60 21.11 -9.49 3.90
C LEU A 60 22.60 -9.18 3.77
N GLY A 61 23.18 -8.68 4.86
CA GLY A 61 24.57 -8.21 4.93
C GLY A 61 24.71 -6.83 5.57
N SER A 62 25.91 -6.53 6.06
CA SER A 62 26.34 -5.19 6.47
C SER A 62 26.89 -4.40 5.27
N VAL A 63 27.18 -3.10 5.45
CA VAL A 63 27.81 -2.26 4.41
C VAL A 63 29.13 -2.86 3.89
N ASP A 64 29.80 -3.67 4.72
CA ASP A 64 31.11 -4.27 4.43
C ASP A 64 31.04 -5.70 3.83
N THR A 65 29.85 -6.29 3.67
CA THR A 65 29.68 -7.66 3.13
C THR A 65 28.87 -7.67 1.84
N VAL A 66 29.01 -8.75 1.05
CA VAL A 66 28.28 -8.94 -0.20
C VAL A 66 26.78 -8.78 0.05
N LEU A 67 26.18 -7.76 -0.58
CA LEU A 67 24.76 -7.49 -0.52
C LEU A 67 24.00 -8.64 -1.19
N THR A 68 23.49 -9.56 -0.37
CA THR A 68 22.55 -10.59 -0.82
C THR A 68 21.13 -10.15 -0.46
N TYR A 69 20.13 -10.71 -1.15
CA TYR A 69 18.73 -10.44 -0.84
C TYR A 69 18.06 -11.74 -0.41
N THR A 70 17.29 -11.67 0.67
CA THR A 70 16.38 -12.74 1.07
C THR A 70 14.93 -12.33 0.87
N TRP A 71 14.08 -13.32 0.67
CA TRP A 71 12.63 -13.12 0.70
C TRP A 71 12.12 -13.36 2.11
N GLU A 72 11.44 -12.37 2.65
CA GLU A 72 10.73 -12.46 3.92
C GLU A 72 9.23 -12.36 3.65
N GLU A 73 8.42 -13.08 4.43
CA GLU A 73 6.97 -12.97 4.38
C GLU A 73 6.50 -12.10 5.55
N LEU A 74 5.81 -11.01 5.23
CA LEU A 74 5.19 -10.11 6.19
C LEU A 74 3.75 -10.52 6.40
N GLU A 75 3.42 -10.81 7.65
CA GLU A 75 2.07 -11.07 8.10
C GLU A 75 1.25 -9.77 8.22
N PRO A 76 -0.06 -9.81 7.94
CA PRO A 76 -0.97 -8.70 8.20
C PRO A 76 -0.95 -8.24 9.66
N GLY A 77 -1.22 -6.95 9.87
CA GLY A 77 -1.43 -6.37 11.21
C GLY A 77 -0.23 -5.61 11.79
N THR A 78 0.93 -5.63 11.14
CA THR A 78 2.07 -4.77 11.52
C THR A 78 2.06 -3.47 10.74
N GLU A 79 2.61 -2.40 11.32
CA GLU A 79 2.80 -1.12 10.63
C GLU A 79 3.68 -1.30 9.39
N GLU A 80 4.70 -2.13 9.49
CA GLU A 80 5.59 -2.42 8.37
C GLU A 80 4.87 -3.09 7.19
N TYR A 81 4.03 -4.09 7.48
CA TYR A 81 3.15 -4.69 6.47
C TYR A 81 2.25 -3.63 5.82
N PHE A 82 1.69 -2.72 6.63
CA PHE A 82 0.84 -1.64 6.13
C PHE A 82 1.61 -0.71 5.18
N GLN A 83 2.79 -0.25 5.56
CA GLN A 83 3.62 0.62 4.72
C GLN A 83 4.02 -0.05 3.39
N GLU A 84 4.37 -1.34 3.42
CA GLU A 84 4.63 -2.11 2.20
C GLU A 84 3.38 -2.21 1.31
N SER A 85 2.21 -2.43 1.92
CA SER A 85 0.93 -2.50 1.21
C SER A 85 0.61 -1.18 0.50
N ILE A 86 0.82 -0.06 1.18
CA ILE A 86 0.64 1.28 0.62
C ILE A 86 1.67 1.56 -0.49
N SER A 87 2.94 1.19 -0.30
CA SER A 87 3.99 1.32 -1.31
C SER A 87 3.62 0.62 -2.63
N ARG A 88 2.99 -0.55 -2.55
CA ARG A 88 2.49 -1.27 -3.74
C ARG A 88 1.31 -0.54 -4.40
N LEU A 89 0.35 -0.06 -3.61
CA LEU A 89 -0.77 0.74 -4.15
C LEU A 89 -0.28 2.04 -4.81
N HIS A 90 0.74 2.66 -4.23
CA HIS A 90 1.43 3.80 -4.83
C HIS A 90 2.12 3.43 -6.14
N CYS A 91 2.85 2.31 -6.21
CA CYS A 91 3.47 1.84 -7.46
C CYS A 91 2.45 1.52 -8.56
N LEU A 92 1.24 1.09 -8.17
CA LEU A 92 0.12 0.91 -9.09
C LEU A 92 -0.55 2.22 -9.48
N GLY A 93 -0.27 3.32 -8.76
CA GLY A 93 -0.80 4.65 -9.00
C GLY A 93 -2.14 4.92 -8.33
N PHE A 94 -2.56 4.16 -7.32
CA PHE A 94 -3.83 4.43 -6.59
C PHE A 94 -3.66 5.40 -5.42
N VAL A 95 -2.44 5.52 -4.91
CA VAL A 95 -2.08 6.42 -3.81
C VAL A 95 -1.07 7.43 -4.35
N PRO A 96 -1.29 8.75 -4.22
CA PRO A 96 -0.31 9.74 -4.63
C PRO A 96 0.95 9.64 -3.77
N LYS A 97 2.12 9.95 -4.34
CA LYS A 97 3.35 10.04 -3.56
C LYS A 97 3.17 11.16 -2.55
N LEU A 98 3.01 10.82 -1.27
CA LEU A 98 3.15 11.81 -0.21
C LEU A 98 4.61 12.25 -0.27
N PHE A 99 4.86 13.45 -0.79
CA PHE A 99 6.14 14.11 -0.59
C PHE A 99 6.22 14.39 0.91
N THR A 100 6.88 13.51 1.66
CA THR A 100 7.40 13.87 2.97
C THR A 100 8.46 14.95 2.73
N ALA A 101 8.13 16.19 3.07
CA ALA A 101 9.08 17.30 3.15
C ALA A 101 10.08 17.08 4.30
#